data_AF-A0A7Y1ZK22-F1
#
_entry.id   AF-A0A7Y1ZK22-F1
#
_cell.length_a   1.000
_cell.length_b   1.000
_cell.length_c   1.000
_cell.angle_alpha   90.00
_cell.angle_beta   90.00
_cell.angle_gamma   90.00
#
_symmetry.space_group_name_H-M   'P 1'
#
loop_
_entity.id
_entity.type
_entity.pdbx_description
1 polymer ?
#
loop_
_entity_poly.entity_id
_entity_poly.type
_entity_poly.pdbx_seq_one_letter_code
_entity_poly.pdbx_strand_id
1 'polypeptide(L)' 'YTAGFRQAYQDVAKSTGAALSPFILDGVATYPDLMQEDGIHPTRDAQHLLLANMLPTVRSELEAL' A
#
# COMPACT_ATOMS: atom_id res chain seq x y z
N TYR A 1 -16.98 2.81 9.13
CA TYR A 1 -16.80 3.56 7.86
C TYR A 1 -15.75 2.90 6.96
N THR A 2 -14.51 2.67 7.42
CA THR A 2 -13.39 2.22 6.56
C THR A 2 -13.42 0.74 6.12
N ALA A 3 -14.23 -0.12 6.76
CA ALA A 3 -14.30 -1.55 6.41
C ALA A 3 -14.82 -1.79 4.99
N GLY A 4 -15.91 -1.12 4.60
CA GLY A 4 -16.49 -1.26 3.25
C GLY A 4 -15.54 -0.77 2.15
N PHE A 5 -14.80 0.31 2.42
CA PHE A 5 -13.78 0.81 1.50
C PHE A 5 -12.66 -0.22 1.27
N ARG A 6 -12.16 -0.86 2.34
CA ARG A 6 -11.15 -1.93 2.22
C ARG A 6 -11.69 -3.15 1.46
N GLN A 7 -12.94 -3.52 1.72
CA GLN A 7 -13.58 -4.65 1.03
C GLN A 7 -13.68 -4.41 -0.49
N ALA A 8 -13.98 -3.19 -0.92
CA ALA A 8 -14.10 -2.86 -2.34
C ALA A 8 -12.83 -3.20 -3.15
N TYR A 9 -11.62 -2.97 -2.61
CA TYR A 9 -10.38 -3.35 -3.29
C TYR A 9 -10.22 -4.87 -3.44
N GLN A 10 -10.62 -5.63 -2.41
CA GLN A 10 -10.61 -7.09 -2.45
C GLN A 10 -11.59 -7.64 -3.48
N ASP A 11 -12.79 -7.05 -3.57
CA ASP A 11 -13.82 -7.49 -4.48
C ASP A 11 -13.43 -7.22 -5.95
N VAL A 12 -12.84 -6.04 -6.22
CA VAL A 12 -12.33 -5.69 -7.56
C VAL A 12 -11.16 -6.58 -7.97
N ALA A 13 -10.21 -6.85 -7.08
CA ALA A 13 -9.08 -7.75 -7.36
C ALA A 13 -9.57 -9.15 -7.74
N LYS A 14 -10.53 -9.69 -6.97
CA LYS A 14 -11.15 -11.00 -7.26
C LYS A 14 -11.89 -11.02 -8.59
N SER A 15 -12.64 -9.97 -8.92
CA SER A 15 -13.47 -9.94 -10.14
C SER A 15 -12.68 -9.73 -11.42
N THR A 16 -11.51 -9.08 -11.33
CA THR A 16 -10.66 -8.76 -12.49
C THR A 16 -9.48 -9.72 -12.66
N GLY A 17 -9.17 -10.52 -11.64
CA GLY A 17 -7.93 -11.31 -11.60
C GLY A 17 -6.69 -10.46 -11.34
N ALA A 18 -6.84 -9.18 -10.95
CA ALA A 18 -5.72 -8.32 -10.61
C ALA A 18 -5.08 -8.75 -9.29
N ALA A 19 -3.75 -8.67 -9.22
CA ALA A 19 -3.02 -8.84 -7.98
C ALA A 19 -3.32 -7.70 -6.99
N LEU A 20 -3.51 -8.06 -5.72
CA LEU A 20 -3.75 -7.10 -4.64
C LEU A 20 -2.55 -7.06 -3.68
N SER A 21 -1.83 -5.94 -3.72
CA SER A 21 -0.72 -5.65 -2.80
C SER A 21 -1.21 -5.38 -1.37
N PRO A 22 -0.36 -5.58 -0.35
CA PRO A 22 -0.55 -4.98 0.97
C PRO A 22 -0.78 -3.46 0.89
N PHE A 23 -1.33 -2.89 1.96
CA PHE A 23 -1.55 -1.45 2.05
C PHE A 23 -0.21 -0.69 2.03
N ILE A 24 -0.04 0.22 1.08
CA ILE A 24 1.23 0.92 0.83
C ILE A 24 1.75 1.68 2.06
N LEU A 25 0.87 2.25 2.90
CA LEU A 25 1.26 3.02 4.09
C LEU A 25 1.39 2.17 5.36
N ASP A 26 1.38 0.83 5.26
CA ASP A 26 1.58 -0.02 6.42
C ASP A 26 2.92 0.27 7.10
N GLY A 27 2.90 0.41 8.43
CA GLY A 27 4.08 0.84 9.18
C GLY A 27 4.54 2.30 8.96
N VAL A 28 3.76 3.15 8.27
CA VAL A 28 4.11 4.57 8.00
C VAL A 28 3.08 5.52 8.59
N ALA A 29 1.79 5.34 8.27
CA ALA A 29 0.75 6.34 8.54
C ALA A 29 0.55 6.71 10.03
N THR A 30 1.01 5.87 10.95
CA THR A 30 0.87 6.07 12.40
C THR A 30 2.13 6.61 13.08
N TYR A 31 3.20 6.86 12.31
CA TYR A 31 4.47 7.35 12.83
C TYR A 31 4.66 8.81 12.41
N PRO A 32 4.51 9.78 13.33
CA PRO A 32 4.56 11.20 13.00
C PRO A 32 5.83 11.63 12.27
N ASP A 33 6.98 11.07 12.64
CA ASP A 33 8.28 11.39 12.01
C ASP A 33 8.37 10.92 10.54
N LEU A 34 7.47 10.03 10.13
CA LEU A 34 7.36 9.53 8.75
C LEU A 34 6.26 10.24 7.95
N MET A 35 5.56 11.20 8.55
CA MET A 35 4.48 11.98 7.93
C MET A 35 4.84 13.46 7.86
N GLN A 36 4.38 14.15 6.83
CA GLN A 36 4.51 15.59 6.67
C GLN A 36 3.63 16.31 7.70
N GLU A 37 3.84 17.63 7.88
CA GLU A 37 3.10 18.45 8.85
C GLU A 37 1.57 18.41 8.65
N ASP A 38 1.11 18.06 7.45
CA ASP A 38 -0.32 17.90 7.15
C ASP A 38 -0.97 16.62 7.70
N GLY A 39 -0.17 15.66 8.19
CA GLY A 39 -0.65 14.39 8.72
C GLY A 39 -1.26 13.45 7.67
N ILE A 40 -1.12 13.74 6.38
CA ILE A 40 -1.71 12.98 5.26
C ILE A 40 -0.62 12.36 4.39
N HIS A 41 0.48 13.07 4.15
CA HIS A 41 1.50 12.64 3.19
C HIS A 41 2.74 12.07 3.89
N PRO A 42 3.34 10.97 3.40
CA PRO A 42 4.63 10.50 3.90
C PRO A 42 5.78 11.46 3.59
N THR A 43 6.80 11.46 4.45
CA THR A 43 8.05 12.22 4.23
C THR A 43 8.96 11.51 3.23
N ARG A 44 10.09 12.16 2.90
CA ARG A 44 11.19 11.54 2.13
C ARG A 44 11.72 10.28 2.81
N ASP A 45 11.79 10.28 4.14
CA ASP A 45 12.40 9.18 4.88
C ASP A 45 11.49 7.94 4.86
N ALA A 46 10.17 8.12 4.69
CA ALA A 46 9.22 7.01 4.56
C ALA A 46 9.30 6.26 3.21
N GLN A 47 9.93 6.84 2.17
CA GLN A 47 9.84 6.34 0.79
C GLN A 47 10.39 4.91 0.61
N HIS A 48 11.44 4.55 1.34
CA HIS A 48 12.01 3.21 1.27
C HIS A 48 11.08 2.14 1.89
N LEU A 49 10.28 2.50 2.91
CA LEU A 49 9.28 1.63 3.53
C LEU A 49 8.08 1.42 2.60
N LEU A 50 7.61 2.50 1.96
CA LEU A 50 6.58 2.45 0.92
C LEU A 50 6.96 1.46 -0.19
N LEU A 51 8.21 1.53 -0.65
CA LEU A 51 8.75 0.59 -1.63
C LEU A 51 8.77 -0.85 -1.08
N ALA A 52 9.26 -1.06 0.14
CA ALA A 52 9.32 -2.38 0.76
C ALA A 52 7.93 -3.05 0.86
N ASN A 53 6.87 -2.27 1.08
CA ASN A 53 5.50 -2.77 1.18
C ASN A 53 4.94 -3.27 -0.16
N MET A 54 5.39 -2.73 -1.29
CA MET A 54 4.85 -3.05 -2.62
C MET A 54 5.76 -3.93 -3.46
N LEU A 55 7.08 -3.83 -3.27
CA LEU A 55 8.06 -4.48 -4.13
C LEU A 55 7.90 -6.00 -4.23
N PRO A 56 7.57 -6.75 -3.16
CA PRO A 56 7.33 -8.19 -3.27
C PRO A 56 6.21 -8.54 -4.25
N THR A 57 5.08 -7.82 -4.18
CA THR A 57 3.95 -8.03 -5.11
C THR A 57 4.36 -7.67 -6.54
N VAL A 58 5.01 -6.51 -6.75
CA VAL A 58 5.45 -6.10 -8.09
C VAL A 58 6.42 -7.10 -8.71
N ARG A 59 7.39 -7.61 -7.92
CA ARG A 59 8.32 -8.64 -8.41
C ARG A 59 7.62 -9.94 -8.75
N SER A 60 6.73 -10.42 -7.88
CA SER A 60 5.95 -11.64 -8.12
C SER A 60 5.14 -11.56 -9.43
N GLU A 61 4.49 -10.42 -9.70
CA GLU A 61 3.70 -10.24 -10.92
C GLU A 61 4.58 -10.10 -12.17
N LEU A 62 5.75 -9.47 -12.07
CA LEU A 62 6.70 -9.37 -13.17
C LEU A 62 7.33 -10.73 -13.52
N GLU A 63 7.60 -11.57 -12.52
CA GLU A 63 8.16 -12.92 -12.69
C GLU A 63 7.14 -13.94 -13.20
N ALA A 64 5.84 -13.66 -13.04
CA ALA A 64 4.76 -14.52 -13.51
C ALA A 64 4.38 -14.31 -15.00
N LEU A 65 5.00 -13.34 -15.67
CA LEU A 65 4.88 -13.11 -17.12
C LEU A 65 5.73 -14.09 -17.93
#